data_AF-A0A4W5JRZ8-F1
#
_entry.id   AF-A0A4W5JRZ8-F1
#
_cell.length_a   1.000
_cell.length_b   1.000
_cell.length_c   1.000
_cell.angle_alpha   90.00
_cell.angle_beta   90.00
_cell.angle_gamma   90.00
#
_symmetry.space_group_name_H-M   'P 1'
#
loop_
_entity.id
_entity.type
_entity.pdbx_description
1 polymer ?
#
loop_
_entity_poly.entity_id
_entity_poly.type
_entity_poly.pdbx_seq_one_letter_code
_entity_poly.pdbx_strand_id
1 'polypeptide(L)'
;MIQVKNLRSAVSCAAMATLGDMYVHLQRAMDSEVEGTARVLLHKASEANTFIRQGANFALGHMVQSCTPTRVMNALLVGGLSHRNAAVRSSTAQHLERLAEVMGMARLLSVKNDLTDRFLIAVSKLAVDPAQEVRWEVHTVK
;
A
#
# COMPACT_ATOMS: atom_id res chain seq x y z
N MET A 1 -9.62 -10.70 -33.87
CA MET A 1 -9.34 -11.51 -32.67
C MET A 1 -9.90 -10.80 -31.45
N ILE A 2 -11.11 -11.15 -31.04
CA ILE A 2 -11.70 -10.63 -29.80
C ILE A 2 -10.94 -11.32 -28.68
N GLN A 3 -9.93 -10.63 -28.17
CA GLN A 3 -9.36 -10.96 -26.88
C GLN A 3 -10.54 -10.87 -25.91
N VAL A 4 -11.04 -12.02 -25.44
CA VAL A 4 -11.95 -12.06 -24.30
C VAL A 4 -11.16 -11.38 -23.19
N LYS A 5 -11.40 -10.07 -22.97
CA LYS A 5 -10.80 -9.33 -21.86
C LYS A 5 -11.03 -10.20 -20.64
N ASN A 6 -9.96 -10.71 -20.04
CA ASN A 6 -10.00 -11.78 -19.06
C ASN A 6 -11.10 -11.48 -18.03
N LEU A 7 -12.23 -12.20 -18.09
CA LEU A 7 -13.37 -11.96 -17.19
C LEU A 7 -12.90 -11.99 -15.73
N ARG A 8 -11.93 -12.85 -15.41
CA ARG A 8 -11.25 -12.91 -14.11
C ARG A 8 -10.55 -11.61 -13.71
N SER A 9 -9.89 -10.92 -14.65
CA SER A 9 -9.28 -9.61 -14.44
C SER A 9 -10.34 -8.53 -14.27
N ALA A 10 -11.40 -8.53 -15.09
CA ALA A 10 -12.50 -7.58 -14.97
C ALA A 10 -13.23 -7.70 -13.62
N VAL A 11 -13.56 -8.92 -13.19
CA VAL A 11 -14.17 -9.20 -11.89
C VAL A 11 -13.26 -8.79 -10.74
N SER A 12 -11.95 -9.12 -10.82
CA SER A 12 -10.99 -8.69 -9.79
C SER A 12 -10.90 -7.16 -9.72
N CYS A 13 -10.87 -6.47 -10.87
CA CYS A 13 -10.83 -5.01 -10.91
C CYS A 13 -12.09 -4.38 -10.34
N ALA A 14 -13.28 -4.93 -10.65
CA ALA A 14 -14.53 -4.46 -10.07
C ALA A 14 -14.54 -4.64 -8.54
N ALA A 15 -14.10 -5.80 -8.04
CA ALA A 15 -14.02 -6.04 -6.60
C ALA A 15 -13.05 -5.06 -5.90
N MET A 16 -11.90 -4.78 -6.50
CA MET A 16 -10.94 -3.80 -5.96
C MET A 16 -11.48 -2.36 -6.02
N ALA A 17 -12.23 -2.00 -7.07
CA ALA A 17 -12.90 -0.71 -7.15
C ALA A 17 -13.94 -0.56 -6.03
N THR A 18 -14.80 -1.56 -5.84
CA THR A 18 -15.77 -1.57 -4.73
C THR A 18 -15.09 -1.51 -3.36
N LEU A 19 -14.00 -2.24 -3.16
CA LEU A 19 -13.22 -2.15 -1.91
C LEU A 19 -12.62 -0.75 -1.72
N GLY A 20 -12.16 -0.12 -2.80
CA GLY A 20 -11.75 1.28 -2.81
C GLY A 20 -12.86 2.22 -2.34
N ASP A 21 -14.08 2.06 -2.87
CA ASP A 21 -15.24 2.85 -2.47
C ASP A 21 -15.60 2.61 -1.00
N MET A 22 -15.50 1.37 -0.52
CA MET A 22 -15.68 1.04 0.89
C MET A 22 -14.69 1.79 1.78
N TYR A 23 -13.40 1.85 1.43
CA TYR A 23 -12.44 2.65 2.21
C TYR A 23 -12.84 4.14 2.25
N VAL A 24 -13.21 4.71 1.10
CA VAL A 24 -13.56 6.14 0.99
C VAL A 24 -14.79 6.48 1.84
N HIS A 25 -15.82 5.63 1.79
CA HIS A 25 -17.12 5.92 2.41
C HIS A 25 -17.27 5.41 3.85
N LEU A 26 -16.62 4.29 4.19
CA LEU A 26 -16.71 3.69 5.53
C LEU A 26 -15.53 4.10 6.43
N GLN A 27 -14.38 4.45 5.84
CA GLN A 27 -13.23 5.03 6.54
C GLN A 27 -12.80 4.20 7.76
N ARG A 28 -12.84 4.79 8.97
CA ARG A 28 -12.47 4.12 10.23
C ARG A 28 -13.29 2.87 10.53
N ALA A 29 -14.50 2.74 9.98
CA ALA A 29 -15.29 1.52 10.13
C ALA A 29 -14.65 0.32 9.40
N MET A 30 -13.73 0.56 8.46
CA MET A 30 -12.94 -0.48 7.78
C MET A 30 -11.69 -0.89 8.55
N ASP A 31 -11.33 -0.25 9.66
CA ASP A 31 -10.05 -0.47 10.34
C ASP A 31 -9.83 -1.94 10.76
N SER A 32 -10.89 -2.71 11.02
CA SER A 32 -10.79 -4.15 11.32
C SER A 32 -10.35 -4.98 10.11
N GLU A 33 -10.71 -4.56 8.91
CA GLU A 33 -10.47 -5.29 7.66
C GLU A 33 -9.16 -4.91 6.97
N VAL A 34 -8.60 -3.75 7.34
CA VAL A 34 -7.41 -3.15 6.71
C VAL A 34 -6.22 -4.12 6.65
N GLU A 35 -5.95 -4.89 7.70
CA GLU A 35 -4.81 -5.83 7.69
C GLU A 35 -4.98 -7.00 6.71
N GLY A 36 -6.18 -7.59 6.68
CA GLY A 36 -6.49 -8.69 5.77
C GLY A 36 -6.47 -8.23 4.31
N THR A 37 -7.15 -7.12 4.05
CA THR A 37 -7.30 -6.56 2.71
C THR A 37 -5.98 -5.99 2.16
N ALA A 38 -5.15 -5.33 2.99
CA ALA A 38 -3.84 -4.84 2.57
C ALA A 38 -2.93 -5.97 2.05
N ARG A 39 -2.88 -7.12 2.72
CA ARG A 39 -2.10 -8.28 2.25
C ARG A 39 -2.54 -8.76 0.87
N VAL A 40 -3.85 -8.87 0.66
CA VAL A 40 -4.41 -9.31 -0.62
C VAL A 40 -4.10 -8.29 -1.71
N LEU A 41 -4.30 -7.01 -1.44
CA LEU A 41 -4.05 -5.94 -2.39
C LEU A 41 -2.56 -5.81 -2.73
N LEU A 42 -1.66 -5.89 -1.75
CA LEU A 42 -0.21 -5.89 -1.96
C LEU A 42 0.24 -7.06 -2.86
N HIS A 43 -0.32 -8.25 -2.64
CA HIS A 43 -0.07 -9.39 -3.53
C HIS A 43 -0.58 -9.09 -4.95
N LYS A 44 -1.79 -8.56 -5.09
CA LYS A 44 -2.39 -8.19 -6.39
C LYS A 44 -1.62 -7.10 -7.12
N ALA A 45 -1.05 -6.14 -6.39
CA ALA A 45 -0.17 -5.10 -6.92
C ALA A 45 1.14 -5.67 -7.50
N SER A 46 1.53 -6.88 -7.11
CA SER A 46 2.70 -7.57 -7.67
C SER A 46 2.40 -8.43 -8.90
N GLU A 47 1.14 -8.55 -9.32
CA GLU A 47 0.78 -9.36 -10.49
C GLU A 47 1.22 -8.71 -11.80
N ALA A 48 1.57 -9.55 -12.78
CA ALA A 48 2.01 -9.11 -14.11
C ALA A 48 0.90 -8.35 -14.88
N ASN A 49 -0.36 -8.73 -14.66
CA ASN A 49 -1.50 -8.11 -15.30
C ASN A 49 -1.65 -6.64 -14.87
N THR A 50 -1.53 -5.72 -15.83
CA THR A 50 -1.54 -4.28 -15.60
C THR A 50 -2.83 -3.78 -14.96
N PHE A 51 -3.98 -4.28 -15.40
CA PHE A 51 -5.29 -3.88 -14.86
C PHE A 51 -5.45 -4.34 -13.39
N ILE A 52 -5.03 -5.57 -13.08
CA ILE A 52 -5.09 -6.07 -11.70
C ILE A 52 -4.16 -5.24 -10.80
N ARG A 53 -2.92 -5.02 -11.25
CA ARG A 53 -1.95 -4.22 -10.51
C ARG A 53 -2.43 -2.80 -10.26
N GLN A 54 -2.99 -2.13 -11.27
CA GLN A 54 -3.54 -0.78 -11.14
C GLN A 54 -4.72 -0.76 -10.19
N GLY A 55 -5.69 -1.67 -10.34
CA GLY A 55 -6.84 -1.76 -9.45
C GLY A 55 -6.44 -1.95 -7.98
N ALA A 56 -5.41 -2.77 -7.74
CA ALA A 56 -4.88 -3.00 -6.39
C ALA A 56 -4.24 -1.73 -5.80
N ASN A 57 -3.39 -1.06 -6.57
CA ASN A 57 -2.74 0.18 -6.14
C ASN A 57 -3.75 1.32 -5.93
N PHE A 58 -4.82 1.41 -6.73
CA PHE A 58 -5.90 2.38 -6.48
C PHE A 58 -6.61 2.12 -5.15
N ALA A 59 -6.97 0.87 -4.87
CA ALA A 59 -7.62 0.51 -3.61
C ALA A 59 -6.70 0.76 -2.39
N LEU A 60 -5.41 0.39 -2.49
CA LEU A 60 -4.42 0.72 -1.45
C LEU A 60 -4.28 2.23 -1.25
N GLY A 61 -4.32 3.02 -2.32
CA GLY A 61 -4.31 4.47 -2.26
C GLY A 61 -5.50 5.04 -1.47
N HIS A 62 -6.72 4.54 -1.72
CA HIS A 62 -7.90 4.94 -0.96
C HIS A 62 -7.82 4.51 0.51
N MET A 63 -7.34 3.30 0.78
CA MET A 63 -7.09 2.82 2.15
C MET A 63 -6.17 3.78 2.91
N VAL A 64 -5.06 4.21 2.29
CA VAL A 64 -4.08 5.13 2.89
C VAL A 64 -4.68 6.50 3.18
N GLN A 65 -5.56 6.99 2.31
CA GLN A 65 -6.18 8.30 2.44
C GLN A 65 -7.32 8.34 3.46
N SER A 66 -8.01 7.22 3.67
CA SER A 66 -9.31 7.22 4.36
C SER A 66 -9.32 6.51 5.71
N CYS A 67 -8.48 5.50 5.93
CA CYS A 67 -8.47 4.72 7.17
C CYS A 67 -7.54 5.32 8.24
N THR A 68 -7.56 4.77 9.46
CA THR A 68 -6.71 5.27 10.54
C THR A 68 -5.21 5.08 10.21
N PRO A 69 -4.39 6.14 10.19
CA PRO A 69 -3.00 6.06 9.70
C PRO A 69 -2.13 5.01 10.40
N THR A 70 -2.29 4.86 11.72
CA THR A 70 -1.52 3.86 12.49
C THR A 70 -1.91 2.43 12.14
N ARG A 71 -3.18 2.17 11.81
CA ARG A 71 -3.68 0.87 11.36
C ARG A 71 -3.18 0.55 9.96
N VAL A 72 -3.26 1.52 9.05
CA VAL A 72 -2.74 1.43 7.69
C VAL A 72 -1.24 1.13 7.71
N MET A 73 -0.46 1.88 8.49
CA MET A 73 0.97 1.66 8.61
C MET A 73 1.26 0.23 9.04
N ASN A 74 0.64 -0.24 10.12
CA ASN A 74 0.83 -1.60 10.62
C ASN A 74 0.50 -2.66 9.56
N ALA A 75 -0.61 -2.49 8.84
CA ALA A 75 -1.03 -3.41 7.80
C ALA A 75 -0.03 -3.47 6.63
N LEU A 76 0.50 -2.31 6.19
CA LEU A 76 1.54 -2.25 5.16
C LEU A 76 2.85 -2.90 5.63
N LEU A 77 3.28 -2.62 6.87
CA LEU A 77 4.51 -3.17 7.43
C LEU A 77 4.44 -4.70 7.56
N VAL A 78 3.34 -5.21 8.14
CA VAL A 78 3.10 -6.65 8.31
C VAL A 78 2.91 -7.34 6.96
N GLY A 79 2.18 -6.71 6.03
CA GLY A 79 1.84 -7.31 4.75
C GLY A 79 2.98 -7.31 3.74
N GLY A 80 3.94 -6.38 3.83
CA GLY A 80 4.81 -6.10 2.70
C GLY A 80 6.28 -5.80 2.99
N LEU A 81 6.65 -5.24 4.15
CA LEU A 81 8.02 -4.74 4.39
C LEU A 81 9.11 -5.81 4.21
N SER A 82 8.82 -7.05 4.64
CA SER A 82 9.78 -8.17 4.59
C SER A 82 9.37 -9.26 3.59
N HIS A 83 8.51 -8.92 2.63
CA HIS A 83 7.99 -9.90 1.69
C HIS A 83 9.06 -10.35 0.68
N ARG A 84 9.05 -11.64 0.30
CA ARG A 84 10.06 -12.22 -0.62
C ARG A 84 10.03 -11.61 -2.03
N ASN A 85 8.84 -11.21 -2.50
CA ASN A 85 8.66 -10.58 -3.81
C ASN A 85 9.00 -9.08 -3.74
N ALA A 86 9.98 -8.65 -4.53
CA ALA A 86 10.42 -7.25 -4.60
C ALA A 86 9.30 -6.29 -5.04
N ALA A 87 8.41 -6.70 -5.94
CA ALA A 87 7.28 -5.88 -6.38
C ALA A 87 6.29 -5.60 -5.24
N VAL A 88 6.12 -6.53 -4.30
CA VAL A 88 5.31 -6.28 -3.08
C VAL A 88 6.00 -5.27 -2.18
N ARG A 89 7.32 -5.38 -1.99
CA ARG A 89 8.09 -4.42 -1.18
C ARG A 89 8.10 -3.02 -1.80
N SER A 90 8.20 -2.93 -3.12
CA SER A 90 8.11 -1.66 -3.87
C SER A 90 6.73 -1.02 -3.72
N SER A 91 5.64 -1.78 -3.89
CA SER A 91 4.29 -1.29 -3.61
C SER A 91 4.13 -0.86 -2.14
N THR A 92 4.75 -1.56 -1.20
CA THR A 92 4.74 -1.16 0.22
C THR A 92 5.45 0.18 0.43
N ALA A 93 6.61 0.39 -0.20
CA ALA A 93 7.34 1.65 -0.14
C ALA A 93 6.50 2.82 -0.68
N GLN A 94 5.92 2.65 -1.86
CA GLN A 94 5.04 3.64 -2.49
C GLN A 94 3.88 4.07 -1.58
N HIS A 95 3.23 3.11 -0.91
CA HIS A 95 2.07 3.42 -0.06
C HIS A 95 2.47 3.95 1.32
N LEU A 96 3.67 3.61 1.82
CA LEU A 96 4.23 4.23 3.02
C LEU A 96 4.62 5.69 2.77
N GLU A 97 5.18 6.02 1.61
CA GLU A 97 5.44 7.40 1.19
C GLU A 97 4.14 8.21 1.18
N ARG A 98 3.11 7.72 0.48
CA ARG A 98 1.79 8.37 0.45
C ARG A 98 1.18 8.53 1.84
N LEU A 99 1.35 7.54 2.73
CA LEU A 99 0.86 7.65 4.10
C LEU A 99 1.58 8.78 4.86
N ALA A 100 2.87 8.95 4.63
CA ALA A 100 3.66 10.01 5.23
C ALA A 100 3.22 11.40 4.75
N GLU A 101 2.87 11.53 3.47
CA GLU A 101 2.24 12.74 2.90
C GLU A 101 0.89 13.04 3.58
N VAL A 102 0.01 12.04 3.69
CA VAL A 102 -1.32 12.19 4.33
C VAL A 102 -1.21 12.59 5.80
N MET A 103 -0.26 12.02 6.54
CA MET A 103 -0.02 12.37 7.93
C MET A 103 0.63 13.75 8.09
N GLY A 104 1.37 14.18 7.07
CA GLY A 104 2.29 15.30 7.10
C GLY A 104 3.59 14.91 7.80
N MET A 105 4.71 14.98 7.08
CA MET A 105 6.05 14.60 7.59
C MET A 105 6.41 15.29 8.90
N ALA A 106 6.10 16.58 9.04
CA ALA A 106 6.36 17.32 10.26
C ALA A 106 5.60 16.73 11.46
N ARG A 107 4.35 16.28 11.29
CA ARG A 107 3.56 15.65 12.37
C ARG A 107 4.03 14.24 12.66
N LEU A 108 4.37 13.48 11.62
CA LEU A 108 4.92 12.14 11.74
C LEU A 108 6.23 12.16 12.54
N LEU A 109 7.09 13.16 12.31
CA LEU A 109 8.41 13.25 12.95
C LEU A 109 8.42 14.13 14.22
N SER A 110 7.36 14.89 14.49
CA SER A 110 7.31 15.85 15.62
C SER A 110 7.27 15.18 16.98
N VAL A 111 6.71 13.96 17.08
CA VAL A 111 6.63 13.23 18.34
C VAL A 111 7.51 12.00 18.24
N LYS A 112 8.51 11.90 19.11
CA LYS A 112 9.28 10.67 19.27
C LYS A 112 8.37 9.65 19.97
N ASN A 113 7.68 8.86 19.16
CA ASN A 113 6.79 7.79 19.61
C ASN A 113 7.09 6.52 18.80
N ASP A 114 6.52 5.41 19.27
CA ASP A 114 6.68 4.10 18.64
C ASP A 114 6.27 4.07 17.14
N LEU A 115 5.33 4.92 16.74
CA LEU A 115 4.92 5.02 15.34
C LEU A 115 6.04 5.59 14.46
N THR A 116 6.67 6.67 14.92
CA THR A 116 7.81 7.32 14.26
C THR A 116 8.99 6.37 14.14
N ASP A 117 9.34 5.66 15.21
CA ASP A 117 10.46 4.70 15.19
C ASP A 117 10.20 3.57 14.19
N ARG A 118 8.99 3.00 14.18
CA ARG A 118 8.63 1.94 13.22
C ARG A 118 8.62 2.42 11.79
N PHE A 119 8.14 3.64 11.53
CA PHE A 119 8.20 4.25 10.21
C PHE A 119 9.65 4.44 9.74
N LEU A 120 10.51 5.02 10.58
CA LEU A 120 11.93 5.24 10.25
C LEU A 120 12.67 3.94 10.00
N ILE A 121 12.43 2.90 10.81
CA ILE A 121 13.01 1.56 10.59
C ILE A 121 12.55 1.00 9.24
N ALA A 122 11.26 1.11 8.92
CA ALA A 122 10.71 0.61 7.67
C ALA A 122 11.31 1.31 6.45
N VAL A 123 11.32 2.64 6.44
CA VAL A 123 11.89 3.45 5.35
C VAL A 123 13.39 3.19 5.21
N SER A 124 14.13 3.11 6.32
CA SER A 124 15.56 2.80 6.30
C SER A 124 15.83 1.44 5.66
N LYS A 125 15.02 0.42 6.01
CA LYS A 125 15.13 -0.91 5.42
C LYS A 125 14.85 -0.92 3.92
N LEU A 126 13.84 -0.17 3.46
CA LEU A 126 13.48 -0.06 2.04
C LEU A 126 14.52 0.74 1.24
N ALA A 127 15.13 1.76 1.85
CA ALA A 127 16.17 2.57 1.21
C ALA A 127 17.43 1.77 0.84
N VAL A 128 17.73 0.72 1.62
CA VAL A 128 18.87 -0.19 1.39
C VAL A 128 18.43 -1.55 0.82
N ASP A 129 17.21 -1.65 0.28
CA ASP A 129 16.69 -2.90 -0.28
C ASP A 129 17.60 -3.42 -1.40
N PRO A 130 17.86 -4.74 -1.52
CA PRO A 130 18.69 -5.29 -2.60
C PRO A 130 18.12 -5.02 -4.01
N ALA A 131 16.79 -4.95 -4.15
CA ALA A 131 16.13 -4.71 -5.43
C ALA A 131 16.09 -3.20 -5.75
N GLN A 132 16.52 -2.83 -6.96
CA GLN A 132 16.68 -1.44 -7.33
C GLN A 132 15.33 -0.70 -7.40
N GLU A 133 14.30 -1.40 -7.85
CA GLU A 133 12.92 -0.92 -7.94
C GLU A 133 12.26 -0.61 -6.60
N VAL A 134 12.77 -1.17 -5.50
CA VAL A 134 12.28 -0.84 -4.16
C VAL A 134 12.96 0.43 -3.65
N ARG A 135 14.25 0.60 -3.95
CA ARG A 135 15.02 1.77 -3.52
C ARG A 135 14.52 3.07 -4.18
N TRP A 136 14.16 3.02 -5.46
CA TRP A 136 13.71 4.21 -6.21
C TRP A 136 12.47 4.87 -5.60
N GLU A 137 11.49 4.07 -5.15
CA GLU A 137 10.27 4.58 -4.54
C GLU A 137 10.54 5.37 -3.26
N VAL A 138 11.64 5.10 -2.55
CA VAL A 138 12.00 5.83 -1.31
C VAL A 138 12.73 7.14 -1.60
N HIS A 139 13.34 7.30 -2.77
CA HIS A 139 14.16 8.48 -3.11
C HIS A 139 13.35 9.71 -3.55
N THR A 140 12.03 9.58 -3.69
CA THR A 140 11.13 10.65 -4.13
C THR A 140 10.70 11.58 -2.99
N VAL A 141 11.03 11.24 -1.72
CA VAL A 141 10.87 12.12 -0.55
C VAL A 141 11.93 13.24 -0.58
N LYS A 142 11.70 14.27 -1.39
CA LYS A 142 12.47 15.52 -1.44
C LYS A 142 11.59 16.73 -1.21
#